data_AF-A0A8C6Y732-F1
#
_entry.id   AF-A0A8C6Y732-F1
#
_cell.length_a   1.000
_cell.length_b   1.000
_cell.length_c   1.000
_cell.angle_alpha   90.00
_cell.angle_beta   90.00
_cell.angle_gamma   90.00
#
_symmetry.space_group_name_H-M   'P 1'
#
loop_
_entity.id
_entity.type
_entity.pdbx_description
1 polymer ?
#
loop_
_entity_poly.entity_id
_entity_poly.type
_entity_poly.pdbx_seq_one_letter_code
_entity_poly.pdbx_strand_id
1 'polypeptide(L)'
;MEKVFMASADNEKKNGIAVYIKEEIKALLVFADPKGRVLAIEIQINFKKILLVVIYAPNANQKEFYKALYTKIIELERKKICIIGDFNAVAEDQKDYKGGNKKGREIKNRELPKICVEMINELNLIDIWRKIPTLYLYNHFPGR
;
A
#
# COMPACT_ATOMS: atom_id res chain seq x y z
N MET A 1 10.53 -11.44 21.45
CA MET A 1 11.36 -10.79 20.41
C MET A 1 10.47 -10.55 19.19
N GLU A 2 10.97 -9.92 18.12
CA GLU A 2 10.20 -9.63 16.91
C GLU A 2 10.75 -10.42 15.72
N LYS A 3 9.86 -10.89 14.84
CA LYS A 3 10.21 -11.46 13.53
C LYS A 3 10.20 -10.36 12.49
N VAL A 4 11.23 -10.33 11.64
CA VAL A 4 11.36 -9.34 10.57
C VAL A 4 11.17 -10.02 9.22
N PHE A 5 10.28 -9.45 8.39
CA PHE A 5 10.07 -9.84 7.01
C PHE A 5 10.50 -8.69 6.09
N MET A 6 11.19 -9.01 4.99
CA MET A 6 11.77 -7.99 4.14
C MET A 6 11.53 -8.26 2.66
N ALA A 7 11.28 -7.18 1.91
CA ALA A 7 11.51 -7.13 0.47
C ALA A 7 12.71 -6.20 0.26
N SER A 8 13.84 -6.77 -0.15
CA SER A 8 15.11 -6.05 -0.24
C SER A 8 15.07 -4.94 -1.30
N ALA A 9 15.84 -3.88 -1.07
CA ALA A 9 16.09 -2.86 -2.08
C ALA A 9 16.68 -3.49 -3.35
N ASP A 10 16.46 -2.82 -4.48
CA ASP A 10 17.10 -3.23 -5.74
C ASP A 10 18.63 -3.03 -5.67
N ASN A 11 19.33 -3.47 -6.72
CA ASN A 11 20.79 -3.35 -6.82
C ASN A 11 21.30 -1.89 -6.75
N GLU A 12 20.43 -0.91 -7.01
CA GLU A 12 20.73 0.52 -6.90
C GLU A 12 20.45 1.07 -5.49
N LYS A 13 20.14 0.20 -4.52
CA LYS A 13 19.74 0.55 -3.15
C LYS A 13 18.50 1.46 -3.10
N LYS A 14 17.62 1.34 -4.09
CA LYS A 14 16.34 2.04 -4.12
C LYS A 14 15.25 1.13 -3.60
N ASN A 15 14.25 1.73 -2.95
CA ASN A 15 13.11 1.05 -2.36
C ASN A 15 13.51 0.14 -1.17
N GLY A 16 12.61 -0.75 -0.76
CA GLY A 16 12.81 -1.69 0.34
C GLY A 16 11.69 -1.58 1.37
N ILE A 17 11.22 -2.74 1.83
CA ILE A 17 10.19 -2.85 2.87
C ILE A 17 10.71 -3.75 3.97
N ALA A 18 10.55 -3.33 5.22
CA ALA A 18 10.75 -4.14 6.41
C ALA A 18 9.49 -4.12 7.27
N VAL A 19 9.02 -5.30 7.67
CA VAL A 19 7.83 -5.46 8.52
C VAL A 19 8.23 -6.24 9.77
N TYR A 20 8.04 -5.60 10.92
CA TYR A 20 8.28 -6.18 12.23
C TYR A 20 6.97 -6.75 12.76
N ILE A 21 6.98 -8.03 13.12
CA ILE A 21 5.82 -8.75 13.65
C ILE A 21 6.20 -9.37 14.98
N LYS A 22 5.41 -9.11 16.02
CA LYS A 22 5.59 -9.76 17.32
C LYS A 22 5.56 -11.28 17.17
N GLU A 23 6.47 -11.98 17.82
CA GLU A 23 6.59 -13.45 17.72
C GLU A 23 5.32 -14.22 18.06
N GLU A 24 4.48 -13.68 18.93
CA GLU A 24 3.17 -14.23 19.33
C GLU A 24 2.17 -14.31 18.16
N ILE A 25 2.36 -13.48 17.13
CA ILE A 25 1.55 -13.50 15.92
C ILE A 25 2.16 -14.51 14.95
N LYS A 26 1.39 -15.54 14.60
CA LYS A 26 1.79 -16.46 13.52
C LYS A 26 1.81 -15.69 12.21
N ALA A 27 2.95 -15.68 11.55
CA ALA A 27 3.18 -14.97 10.30
C ALA A 27 3.98 -15.85 9.33
N LEU A 28 3.59 -15.82 8.06
CA LEU A 28 4.23 -16.52 6.96
C LEU A 28 4.44 -15.56 5.80
N LEU A 29 5.68 -15.42 5.33
CA LEU A 29 5.97 -14.70 4.09
C LEU A 29 5.37 -15.49 2.91
N VAL A 30 4.48 -14.86 2.14
CA VAL A 30 3.88 -15.49 0.96
C VAL A 30 4.36 -14.89 -0.35
N PHE A 31 4.80 -13.63 -0.34
CA PHE A 31 5.38 -12.99 -1.51
C PHE A 31 6.30 -11.84 -1.10
N ALA A 32 7.44 -11.71 -1.81
CA ALA A 32 8.32 -10.56 -1.75
C ALA A 32 8.65 -10.13 -3.17
N ASP A 33 8.37 -8.88 -3.51
CA ASP A 33 8.69 -8.30 -4.81
C ASP A 33 10.20 -8.08 -4.95
N PRO A 34 10.83 -8.55 -6.05
CA PRO A 34 12.26 -8.32 -6.31
C PRO A 34 12.68 -6.85 -6.36
N LYS A 35 11.75 -5.93 -6.62
CA LYS A 35 12.05 -4.48 -6.63
C LYS A 35 11.87 -3.82 -5.26
N GLY A 36 11.53 -4.58 -4.22
CA GLY A 36 11.39 -4.05 -2.87
C GLY A 36 10.17 -3.15 -2.68
N ARG A 37 9.10 -3.32 -3.47
CA ARG A 37 7.90 -2.46 -3.42
C ARG A 37 6.63 -3.14 -2.91
N VAL A 38 6.64 -4.47 -2.82
CA VAL A 38 5.50 -5.23 -2.30
C VAL A 38 6.02 -6.35 -1.41
N LEU A 39 5.41 -6.50 -0.25
CA LEU A 39 5.62 -7.63 0.64
C LEU A 39 4.25 -8.14 1.08
N ALA A 40 3.95 -9.41 0.84
CA ALA A 40 2.71 -10.01 1.32
C ALA A 40 3.02 -11.08 2.37
N ILE A 41 2.35 -10.96 3.50
CA ILE A 41 2.53 -11.81 4.68
C ILE A 41 1.15 -12.33 5.08
N GLU A 42 1.00 -13.64 5.20
CA GLU A 42 -0.17 -14.23 5.83
C GLU A 42 0.02 -14.20 7.35
N ILE A 43 -0.81 -13.44 8.05
CA ILE A 43 -0.83 -13.37 9.51
C ILE A 43 -2.07 -14.05 10.08
N GLN A 44 -1.98 -14.56 11.30
CA GLN A 44 -3.13 -15.13 12.02
C GLN A 44 -3.38 -14.38 13.32
N ILE A 45 -4.55 -13.75 13.41
CA ILE A 45 -5.03 -13.06 14.62
C ILE A 45 -6.38 -13.68 15.00
N ASN A 46 -6.54 -14.12 16.25
CA ASN A 46 -7.79 -14.75 16.74
C ASN A 46 -8.31 -15.86 15.81
N PHE A 47 -7.40 -16.75 15.37
CA PHE A 47 -7.67 -17.85 14.42
C PHE A 47 -8.13 -17.43 13.01
N LYS A 48 -8.14 -16.13 12.71
CA LYS A 48 -8.47 -15.59 11.38
C LYS A 48 -7.17 -15.34 10.62
N LYS A 49 -7.02 -16.02 9.48
CA LYS A 49 -5.96 -15.73 8.51
C LYS A 49 -6.27 -14.43 7.78
N ILE A 50 -5.29 -13.55 7.69
CA ILE A 50 -5.36 -12.25 7.01
C ILE A 50 -4.14 -12.14 6.12
N LEU A 51 -4.35 -11.78 4.85
CA LEU A 51 -3.29 -11.40 3.93
C LEU A 51 -2.95 -9.93 4.17
N LEU A 52 -1.82 -9.66 4.80
CA LEU A 52 -1.25 -8.33 4.96
C LEU A 52 -0.37 -8.02 3.75
N VAL A 53 -0.77 -7.07 2.93
CA VAL A 53 -0.02 -6.62 1.75
C VAL A 53 0.55 -5.24 2.05
N VAL A 54 1.87 -5.16 2.21
CA VAL A 54 2.59 -3.92 2.45
C VAL A 54 3.16 -3.42 1.13
N ILE A 55 2.84 -2.17 0.77
CA ILE A 55 3.24 -1.57 -0.50
C ILE A 55 4.09 -0.32 -0.31
N TYR A 56 4.98 -0.11 -1.27
CA TYR A 56 5.64 1.16 -1.53
C TYR A 56 5.46 1.47 -3.03
N ALA A 57 4.35 2.11 -3.36
CA ALA A 57 3.98 2.41 -4.74
C ALA A 57 4.94 3.45 -5.33
N PRO A 58 5.28 3.38 -6.63
CA PRO A 58 6.15 4.37 -7.25
C PRO A 58 5.48 5.73 -7.44
N ASN A 59 6.29 6.78 -7.58
CA ASN A 59 5.82 8.10 -8.01
C ASN A 59 5.38 8.15 -9.49
N ALA A 60 5.85 7.21 -10.33
CA ALA A 60 5.55 7.13 -11.76
C ALA A 60 5.19 5.70 -12.16
N ASN A 61 4.47 5.51 -13.27
CA ASN A 61 4.02 4.19 -13.75
C ASN A 61 3.20 3.42 -12.71
N GLN A 62 2.38 4.13 -11.93
CA GLN A 62 1.53 3.51 -10.91
C GLN A 62 0.48 2.57 -11.53
N LYS A 63 0.02 2.84 -12.76
CA LYS A 63 -0.98 2.01 -13.43
C LYS A 63 -0.50 0.56 -13.59
N GLU A 64 0.71 0.38 -14.09
CA GLU A 64 1.34 -0.93 -14.29
C GLU A 64 1.61 -1.61 -12.94
N PHE A 65 2.03 -0.83 -11.94
CA PHE A 65 2.23 -1.32 -10.58
C PHE A 65 0.93 -1.90 -9.98
N TYR A 66 -0.17 -1.13 -9.98
CA TYR A 66 -1.44 -1.58 -9.40
C TYR A 66 -2.07 -2.73 -10.19
N LYS A 67 -1.89 -2.78 -11.52
CA LYS A 67 -2.31 -3.93 -12.32
C LYS A 67 -1.57 -5.21 -11.89
N ALA A 68 -0.25 -5.14 -11.74
CA ALA A 68 0.54 -6.28 -11.29
C ALA A 68 0.22 -6.69 -9.84
N LEU A 69 -0.01 -5.70 -8.97
CA LEU A 69 -0.43 -5.92 -7.58
C LEU A 69 -1.78 -6.66 -7.53
N TYR A 70 -2.77 -6.22 -8.31
CA TYR A 70 -4.08 -6.87 -8.38
C TYR A 70 -3.96 -8.33 -8.82
N THR A 71 -3.26 -8.59 -9.93
CA THR A 71 -3.03 -9.97 -10.42
C THR A 71 -2.40 -10.83 -9.33
N LYS A 72 -1.38 -10.32 -8.63
CA LYS A 72 -0.71 -11.05 -7.55
C LYS A 72 -1.64 -11.34 -6.37
N ILE A 73 -2.50 -10.40 -5.99
CA ILE A 73 -3.46 -10.59 -4.88
C ILE A 73 -4.48 -11.68 -5.23
N ILE A 74 -4.98 -11.70 -6.47
CA ILE A 74 -5.92 -12.72 -6.93
C ILE A 74 -5.27 -14.11 -6.94
N GLU A 75 -4.03 -14.23 -7.43
CA GLU A 75 -3.26 -15.49 -7.40
C GLU A 75 -3.06 -16.05 -5.99
N LEU A 76 -3.03 -15.19 -4.96
CA LEU A 76 -2.89 -15.64 -3.57
C LEU A 76 -4.21 -16.19 -2.98
N GLU A 77 -5.36 -15.96 -3.64
CA GLU A 77 -6.67 -16.55 -3.30
C GLU A 77 -7.07 -16.37 -1.82
N ARG A 78 -6.75 -15.20 -1.22
CA ARG A 78 -7.08 -14.91 0.18
C ARG A 78 -8.32 -14.03 0.30
N LYS A 79 -9.25 -14.43 1.17
CA LYS A 79 -10.53 -13.71 1.37
C LYS A 79 -10.41 -12.46 2.25
N LYS A 80 -9.49 -12.45 3.21
CA LYS A 80 -9.30 -11.33 4.15
C LYS A 80 -8.01 -10.63 3.81
N ILE A 81 -8.12 -9.45 3.25
CA ILE A 81 -6.98 -8.68 2.73
C ILE A 81 -6.91 -7.36 3.49
N CYS A 82 -5.70 -6.96 3.87
CA CYS A 82 -5.39 -5.65 4.39
C CYS A 82 -4.20 -5.10 3.60
N ILE A 83 -4.39 -3.98 2.91
CA ILE A 83 -3.33 -3.30 2.17
C ILE A 83 -2.89 -2.09 2.99
N ILE A 84 -1.60 -1.97 3.26
CA ILE A 84 -1.00 -0.86 4.01
C ILE A 84 0.27 -0.37 3.31
N GLY A 85 0.71 0.83 3.65
CA GLY A 85 1.98 1.38 3.19
C GLY A 85 1.79 2.71 2.49
N ASP A 86 2.73 3.05 1.61
CA ASP A 86 2.74 4.32 0.90
C ASP A 86 2.23 4.12 -0.53
N PHE A 87 1.07 4.72 -0.81
CA PHE A 87 0.41 4.67 -2.11
C PHE A 87 0.99 5.71 -3.08
N ASN A 88 1.80 6.66 -2.61
CA ASN A 88 2.31 7.81 -3.38
C ASN A 88 1.22 8.50 -4.21
N ALA A 89 0.01 8.54 -3.67
CA ALA A 89 -1.17 9.06 -4.35
C ALA A 89 -2.14 9.73 -3.37
N VAL A 90 -2.95 10.63 -3.93
CA VAL A 90 -3.98 11.43 -3.27
C VAL A 90 -5.32 10.82 -3.66
N ALA A 91 -6.11 10.37 -2.67
CA ALA A 91 -7.39 9.73 -2.92
C ALA A 91 -8.53 10.74 -3.07
N GLU A 92 -8.57 11.78 -2.23
CA GLU A 92 -9.48 12.93 -2.37
C GLU A 92 -8.71 14.25 -2.22
N ASP A 93 -8.57 15.00 -3.32
CA ASP A 93 -7.81 16.27 -3.37
C ASP A 93 -8.16 17.24 -2.24
N GLN A 94 -9.45 17.40 -1.93
CA GLN A 94 -9.90 18.38 -0.94
C GLN A 94 -9.60 17.98 0.51
N LYS A 95 -9.39 16.68 0.78
CA LYS A 95 -9.17 16.17 2.14
C LYS A 95 -7.73 15.72 2.39
N ASP A 96 -7.05 15.26 1.35
CA ASP A 96 -5.73 14.64 1.44
C ASP A 96 -4.60 15.54 0.95
N TYR A 97 -4.93 16.70 0.37
CA TYR A 97 -3.92 17.61 -0.16
C TYR A 97 -4.18 19.07 0.24
N LYS A 98 -3.12 19.73 0.71
CA LYS A 98 -3.13 21.16 1.02
C LYS A 98 -1.96 21.85 0.31
N GLY A 99 -2.26 22.51 -0.81
CA GLY A 99 -1.29 23.29 -1.58
C GLY A 99 -1.98 24.26 -2.53
N GLY A 100 -1.49 25.51 -2.59
CA GLY A 100 -2.09 26.58 -3.40
C GLY A 100 -2.05 26.34 -4.91
N ASN A 101 -2.88 27.10 -5.64
CA ASN A 101 -3.10 27.11 -7.09
C ASN A 101 -1.90 26.61 -7.93
N LYS A 102 -1.84 25.30 -8.17
CA LYS A 102 -0.90 24.71 -9.14
C LYS A 102 -1.68 24.14 -10.32
N LYS A 103 -1.18 24.46 -11.52
CA LYS A 103 -1.75 24.09 -12.82
C LYS A 103 -2.03 22.58 -12.85
N GLY A 104 -3.25 22.19 -13.25
CA GLY A 104 -3.85 20.86 -13.10
C GLY A 104 -3.18 19.66 -13.81
N ARG A 105 -1.88 19.71 -14.14
CA ARG A 105 -1.08 18.54 -14.57
C ARG A 105 -0.30 17.89 -13.43
N GLU A 106 0.21 18.67 -12.46
CA GLU A 106 0.96 18.09 -11.31
C GLU A 106 0.05 17.35 -10.32
N ILE A 107 -1.18 17.85 -10.13
CA ILE A 107 -2.19 17.20 -9.26
C ILE A 107 -2.67 15.90 -9.89
N LYS A 108 -3.01 15.90 -11.19
CA LYS A 108 -3.42 14.70 -11.95
C LYS A 108 -2.42 13.55 -11.91
N ASN A 109 -1.13 13.84 -11.83
CA ASN A 109 -0.10 12.81 -11.74
C ASN A 109 0.01 12.19 -10.34
N ARG A 110 -0.60 12.81 -9.32
CA ARG A 110 -0.65 12.33 -7.94
C ARG A 110 -2.00 11.78 -7.54
N GLU A 111 -3.04 11.94 -8.37
CA GLU A 111 -4.35 11.31 -8.12
C GLU A 111 -4.21 9.79 -8.08
N LEU A 112 -4.97 9.15 -7.19
CA LEU A 112 -5.04 7.70 -7.11
C LEU A 112 -5.48 7.14 -8.48
N PRO A 113 -4.66 6.26 -9.11
CA PRO A 113 -4.97 5.78 -10.45
C PRO A 113 -6.32 5.05 -10.48
N LYS A 114 -7.09 5.24 -11.56
CA LYS A 114 -8.40 4.57 -11.74
C LYS A 114 -8.33 3.05 -11.53
N ILE A 115 -7.25 2.42 -12.00
CA ILE A 115 -7.04 0.97 -11.82
C ILE A 115 -6.92 0.57 -10.35
N CYS A 116 -6.37 1.43 -9.47
CA CYS A 116 -6.33 1.18 -8.05
C CYS A 116 -7.73 1.29 -7.43
N VAL A 117 -8.55 2.24 -7.89
CA VAL A 117 -9.96 2.37 -7.45
C VAL A 117 -10.77 1.14 -7.88
N GLU A 118 -10.61 0.70 -9.13
CA GLU A 118 -11.24 -0.53 -9.66
C GLU A 118 -10.81 -1.76 -8.84
N MET A 119 -9.50 -1.91 -8.57
CA MET A 119 -8.97 -2.96 -7.71
C MET A 119 -9.60 -2.95 -6.31
N ILE A 120 -9.70 -1.79 -5.66
CA ILE A 120 -10.32 -1.64 -4.33
C ILE A 120 -11.77 -2.12 -4.36
N ASN A 121 -12.54 -1.72 -5.39
CA ASN A 121 -13.93 -2.11 -5.53
C ASN A 121 -14.09 -3.61 -5.80
N GLU A 122 -13.30 -4.18 -6.71
CA GLU A 122 -13.37 -5.61 -7.06
C GLU A 122 -12.98 -6.53 -5.90
N LEU A 123 -12.00 -6.10 -5.09
CA LEU A 123 -11.60 -6.81 -3.87
C LEU A 123 -12.52 -6.52 -2.67
N ASN A 124 -13.58 -5.72 -2.85
CA ASN A 124 -14.50 -5.27 -1.80
C ASN A 124 -13.77 -4.68 -0.58
N LEU A 125 -12.73 -3.89 -0.85
CA LEU A 125 -11.94 -3.20 0.17
C LEU A 125 -12.57 -1.85 0.51
N ILE A 126 -12.31 -1.41 1.72
CA ILE A 126 -12.69 -0.07 2.19
C ILE A 126 -11.46 0.66 2.67
N ASP A 127 -11.42 1.97 2.41
CA ASP A 127 -10.48 2.85 3.10
C ASP A 127 -10.96 3.04 4.54
N ILE A 128 -10.26 2.40 5.48
CA ILE A 128 -10.57 2.44 6.91
C ILE A 128 -10.40 3.85 7.46
N TRP A 129 -9.41 4.61 6.99
CA TRP A 129 -9.14 5.96 7.47
C TRP A 129 -10.35 6.86 7.23
N ARG A 130 -11.08 6.66 6.12
CA ARG A 130 -12.32 7.39 5.80
C ARG A 130 -13.54 7.00 6.61
N LYS A 131 -13.53 5.85 7.26
CA LYS A 131 -14.63 5.40 8.12
C LYS A 131 -14.51 5.93 9.55
N ILE A 132 -13.34 6.43 9.92
CA ILE A 132 -13.10 7.02 11.24
C ILE A 132 -13.30 8.53 11.13
N PRO A 133 -14.06 9.17 12.04
CA PRO A 133 -14.19 10.61 12.07
C PRO A 133 -12.86 11.22 12.50
N THR A 134 -12.02 11.58 11.53
CA THR A 134 -10.74 12.28 11.75
C THR A 134 -10.77 13.67 11.14
N LEU A 135 -10.14 14.63 11.84
CA LEU A 135 -9.75 15.92 11.26
C LEU A 135 -8.73 15.71 10.12
N TYR A 136 -8.66 16.68 9.20
CA TYR A 136 -7.69 16.73 8.10
C TYR A 136 -6.26 16.42 8.60
N LEU A 137 -5.72 15.27 8.19
CA LEU A 137 -4.40 14.78 8.59
C LEU A 137 -3.62 14.42 7.31
N TYR A 138 -2.44 15.02 7.16
CA TYR A 138 -1.54 14.81 6.03
C TYR A 138 -0.36 13.96 6.48
N ASN A 139 0.05 12.98 5.66
CA ASN A 139 1.11 12.03 5.99
C ASN A 139 2.47 12.34 5.32
N HIS A 140 2.52 13.32 4.42
CA HIS A 140 3.74 13.73 3.72
C HIS A 140 3.86 15.25 3.61
N PHE A 141 5.06 15.76 3.86
CA PHE A 141 5.45 17.15 3.64
C PHE A 141 6.72 17.17 2.79
N PRO A 142 6.77 17.95 1.69
CA PRO A 142 7.99 18.07 0.90
C PRO A 142 9.12 18.65 1.75
N GLY A 143 10.33 18.12 1.57
CA GLY A 143 11.53 18.68 2.18
C GLY A 143 11.74 20.15 1.76
N ARG A 144 12.31 20.94 2.66
CA ARG A 144 12.75 22.32 2.35
C ARG A 144 13.97 22.30 1.44
#